data_AF-A0A970HW12-F1
#
_entry.id   AF-A0A970HW12-F1
#
_cell.length_a   1.000
_cell.length_b   1.000
_cell.length_c   1.000
_cell.angle_alpha   90.00
_cell.angle_beta   90.00
_cell.angle_gamma   90.00
#
_symmetry.space_group_name_H-M   'P 1'
#
loop_
_entity.id
_entity.type
_entity.pdbx_description
1 polymer ?
#
loop_
_entity_poly.entity_id
_entity_poly.type
_entity_poly.pdbx_seq_one_letter_code
_entity_poly.pdbx_strand_id
1 'polypeptide(L)'
;MLGLKGVRIGTIRALDIANEEGSRVNMAMIGAIAQACPFLTPEAIEASIQRNLGHYPRFMEGNLKTFRRGYNEVVWSEPTVAAGEATMPFVRPEPVYGYATGPIGGTLPTPGNSVNKDLSASRQGYLPQFLRDKCIDCAQCELACPDFCFVWEEGTDKRGRPVMVLKGIDYQYCKGCLKCVEVCPTEALITVEETDGFTQEHGVAHFWKRNGVAVG
;
A
#
# COMPACT_ATOMS: atom_id res chain seq x y z
N MET A 1 -6.51 23.58 10.02
CA MET A 1 -7.87 22.97 9.95
C MET A 1 -8.81 23.92 9.23
N LEU A 2 -9.81 23.44 8.49
CA LEU A 2 -10.79 24.19 7.67
C LEU A 2 -11.68 25.21 8.45
N GLY A 3 -11.29 25.66 9.64
CA GLY A 3 -12.10 26.55 10.50
C GLY A 3 -13.38 25.92 11.04
N LEU A 4 -13.55 24.60 10.89
CA LEU A 4 -14.74 23.88 11.31
C LEU A 4 -14.75 23.72 12.85
N LYS A 5 -15.81 24.22 13.51
CA LYS A 5 -15.99 24.19 14.98
C LYS A 5 -16.52 22.85 15.53
N GLY A 6 -16.72 21.88 14.65
CA GLY A 6 -17.10 20.52 14.97
C GLY A 6 -16.92 19.66 13.72
N VAL A 7 -16.28 18.51 13.86
CA VAL A 7 -16.07 17.56 12.77
C VAL A 7 -16.59 16.21 13.24
N ARG A 8 -17.45 15.60 12.45
CA ARG A 8 -17.86 14.20 12.63
C ARG A 8 -16.91 13.33 11.80
N ILE A 9 -16.21 12.40 12.44
CA ILE A 9 -15.22 11.53 11.82
C ILE A 9 -15.80 10.11 11.76
N GLY A 10 -15.86 9.56 10.56
CA GLY A 10 -16.22 8.15 10.32
C GLY A 10 -14.97 7.33 10.04
N THR A 11 -14.78 6.24 10.76
CA THR A 11 -13.69 5.28 10.55
C THR A 11 -14.25 3.93 10.16
N ILE A 12 -13.57 3.25 9.23
CA ILE A 12 -13.96 1.92 8.76
C ILE A 12 -12.74 1.07 8.44
N ARG A 13 -12.81 -0.24 8.74
CA ARG A 13 -11.81 -1.25 8.38
C ARG A 13 -11.94 -1.68 6.91
N ALA A 14 -11.84 -0.72 5.99
CA ALA A 14 -12.17 -0.94 4.59
C ALA A 14 -11.27 -1.98 3.89
N LEU A 15 -10.00 -2.08 4.30
CA LEU A 15 -9.06 -3.06 3.75
C LEU A 15 -9.43 -4.49 4.15
N ASP A 16 -9.67 -4.70 5.45
CA ASP A 16 -10.03 -6.01 5.99
C ASP A 16 -11.35 -6.51 5.41
N ILE A 17 -12.38 -5.64 5.37
CA ILE A 17 -13.67 -5.97 4.76
C ILE A 17 -13.49 -6.37 3.29
N ALA A 18 -12.68 -5.62 2.53
CA ALA A 18 -12.44 -5.94 1.12
C ALA A 18 -11.72 -7.28 0.95
N ASN A 19 -10.76 -7.61 1.82
CA ASN A 19 -10.03 -8.86 1.78
C ASN A 19 -10.92 -10.05 2.18
N GLU A 20 -11.70 -9.93 3.26
CA GLU A 20 -12.62 -10.96 3.75
C GLU A 20 -13.70 -11.32 2.71
N GLU A 21 -14.22 -10.33 1.98
CA GLU A 21 -15.31 -10.50 1.02
C GLU A 21 -14.82 -10.70 -0.44
N GLY A 22 -13.50 -10.70 -0.68
CA GLY A 22 -12.94 -10.85 -2.02
C GLY A 22 -13.29 -9.70 -2.98
N SER A 23 -13.32 -8.46 -2.47
CA SER A 23 -13.63 -7.23 -3.20
C SER A 23 -12.47 -6.24 -3.16
N ARG A 24 -12.75 -4.94 -3.30
CA ARG A 24 -11.79 -3.84 -3.33
C ARG A 24 -12.20 -2.79 -2.30
N VAL A 25 -11.20 -2.12 -1.72
CA VAL A 25 -11.36 -1.06 -0.69
C VAL A 25 -12.37 0.01 -1.13
N ASN A 26 -12.40 0.33 -2.42
CA ASN A 26 -13.33 1.33 -2.95
C ASN A 26 -14.80 0.99 -2.68
N MET A 27 -15.22 -0.28 -2.66
CA MET A 27 -16.61 -0.66 -2.37
C MET A 27 -16.99 -0.37 -0.92
N ALA A 28 -16.10 -0.70 0.02
CA ALA A 28 -16.32 -0.40 1.44
C ALA A 28 -16.36 1.13 1.66
N MET A 29 -15.48 1.86 1.00
CA MET A 29 -15.45 3.33 1.06
C MET A 29 -16.69 3.98 0.45
N ILE A 30 -17.21 3.47 -0.67
CA ILE A 30 -18.48 3.95 -1.26
C ILE A 30 -19.64 3.71 -0.28
N GLY A 31 -19.66 2.57 0.42
CA GLY A 31 -20.63 2.30 1.49
C GLY A 31 -20.55 3.34 2.62
N ALA A 32 -19.34 3.63 3.09
CA ALA A 32 -19.13 4.62 4.15
C ALA A 32 -19.53 6.04 3.71
N ILE A 33 -19.20 6.43 2.47
CA ILE A 33 -19.60 7.71 1.88
C ILE A 33 -21.13 7.80 1.75
N ALA A 34 -21.79 6.74 1.32
CA ALA A 34 -23.24 6.69 1.23
C ALA A 34 -23.91 6.88 2.60
N GLN A 35 -23.32 6.31 3.66
CA GLN A 35 -23.81 6.51 5.02
C GLN A 35 -23.61 7.96 5.50
N ALA A 36 -22.48 8.56 5.13
CA ALA A 36 -22.15 9.94 5.48
C ALA A 36 -22.99 10.99 4.73
N CYS A 37 -23.47 10.66 3.53
CA CYS A 37 -24.12 11.57 2.59
C CYS A 37 -25.60 11.22 2.38
N PRO A 38 -26.55 11.89 3.07
CA PRO A 38 -27.98 11.51 3.05
C PRO A 38 -28.66 11.52 1.68
N PHE A 39 -28.08 12.21 0.69
CA PHE A 39 -28.61 12.25 -0.68
C PHE A 39 -28.25 11.01 -1.51
N LEU A 40 -27.31 10.19 -1.05
CA LEU A 40 -26.90 8.95 -1.69
C LEU A 40 -27.64 7.78 -1.04
N THR A 41 -28.75 7.34 -1.65
CA THR A 41 -29.48 6.19 -1.11
C THR A 41 -28.72 4.88 -1.41
N PRO A 42 -28.65 3.95 -0.44
CA PRO A 42 -27.93 2.69 -0.65
C PRO A 42 -28.52 1.87 -1.81
N GLU A 43 -29.84 1.92 -2.01
CA GLU A 43 -30.52 1.21 -3.11
C GLU A 43 -30.09 1.75 -4.48
N ALA A 44 -29.92 3.08 -4.61
CA ALA A 44 -29.47 3.67 -5.86
C ALA A 44 -28.03 3.27 -6.20
N ILE A 45 -27.17 3.15 -5.18
CA ILE A 45 -25.80 2.69 -5.35
C ILE A 45 -25.75 1.21 -5.67
N GLU A 46 -26.51 0.36 -4.96
CA GLU A 46 -26.60 -1.07 -5.28
C GLU A 46 -27.09 -1.30 -6.71
N ALA A 47 -28.11 -0.56 -7.16
CA ALA A 47 -28.57 -0.61 -8.54
C ALA A 47 -27.48 -0.17 -9.54
N SER A 48 -26.67 0.84 -9.19
CA SER A 48 -25.52 1.25 -9.99
C SER A 48 -24.43 0.17 -10.04
N ILE A 49 -24.12 -0.48 -8.92
CA ILE A 49 -23.18 -1.60 -8.83
C ILE A 49 -23.65 -2.75 -9.72
N GLN A 50 -24.93 -3.12 -9.63
CA GLN A 50 -25.53 -4.16 -10.48
C GLN A 50 -25.48 -3.81 -11.96
N ARG A 51 -25.77 -2.56 -12.33
CA ARG A 51 -25.71 -2.12 -13.73
C ARG A 51 -24.31 -2.21 -14.31
N ASN A 52 -23.29 -1.82 -13.54
CA ASN A 52 -21.91 -1.75 -14.03
C ASN A 52 -21.17 -3.10 -13.93
N LEU A 53 -21.43 -3.88 -12.87
CA LEU A 53 -20.71 -5.12 -12.58
C LEU A 53 -21.54 -6.38 -12.81
N GLY A 54 -22.82 -6.26 -13.18
CA GLY A 54 -23.72 -7.41 -13.38
C GLY A 54 -23.24 -8.38 -14.47
N HIS A 55 -22.43 -7.91 -15.41
CA HIS A 55 -21.77 -8.74 -16.42
C HIS A 55 -20.62 -9.61 -15.86
N TYR A 56 -20.24 -9.43 -14.59
CA TYR A 56 -19.23 -10.21 -13.88
C TYR A 56 -19.82 -10.92 -12.64
N PRO A 57 -20.63 -11.99 -12.81
CA PRO A 57 -21.39 -12.60 -11.73
C PRO A 57 -20.52 -13.07 -10.55
N ARG A 58 -19.30 -13.54 -10.84
CA ARG A 58 -18.34 -14.01 -9.84
C ARG A 58 -18.00 -12.96 -8.78
N PHE A 59 -18.01 -11.69 -9.14
CA PHE A 59 -17.63 -10.61 -8.22
C PHE A 59 -18.84 -9.91 -7.59
N MET A 60 -20.06 -10.17 -8.07
CA MET A 60 -21.25 -9.42 -7.64
C MET A 60 -21.56 -9.58 -6.16
N GLU A 61 -21.51 -10.81 -5.66
CA GLU A 61 -21.80 -11.09 -4.25
C GLU A 61 -20.81 -10.39 -3.32
N GLY A 62 -19.51 -10.55 -3.57
CA GLY A 62 -18.45 -9.91 -2.78
C GLY A 62 -18.54 -8.39 -2.79
N ASN A 63 -18.77 -7.77 -3.96
CA ASN A 63 -18.91 -6.30 -4.05
C ASN A 63 -20.14 -5.77 -3.30
N LEU A 64 -21.31 -6.43 -3.42
CA LEU A 64 -22.52 -6.01 -2.70
C LEU A 64 -22.37 -6.19 -1.19
N LYS A 65 -21.79 -7.31 -0.72
CA LYS A 65 -21.49 -7.51 0.70
C LYS A 65 -20.52 -6.45 1.21
N THR A 66 -19.43 -6.19 0.50
CA THR A 66 -18.42 -5.18 0.85
C THR A 66 -19.04 -3.78 0.94
N PHE A 67 -19.90 -3.41 -0.01
CA PHE A 67 -20.63 -2.14 0.03
C PHE A 67 -21.52 -2.03 1.28
N ARG A 68 -22.31 -3.07 1.57
CA ARG A 68 -23.21 -3.09 2.73
C ARG A 68 -22.46 -3.04 4.06
N ARG A 69 -21.37 -3.81 4.20
CA ARG A 69 -20.48 -3.73 5.36
C ARG A 69 -19.85 -2.34 5.46
N GLY A 70 -19.41 -1.80 4.33
CA GLY A 70 -19.01 -0.41 4.11
C GLY A 70 -19.96 0.62 4.73
N TYR A 71 -21.26 0.44 4.50
CA TYR A 71 -22.31 1.32 4.99
C TYR A 71 -22.62 1.10 6.48
N ASN A 72 -22.72 -0.16 6.92
CA ASN A 72 -23.22 -0.50 8.26
C ASN A 72 -22.15 -0.48 9.36
N GLU A 73 -20.88 -0.71 9.03
CA GLU A 73 -19.79 -0.88 10.01
C GLU A 73 -18.98 0.41 10.26
N VAL A 74 -19.45 1.56 9.76
CA VAL A 74 -18.79 2.85 10.03
C VAL A 74 -18.93 3.21 11.50
N VAL A 75 -17.79 3.39 12.16
CA VAL A 75 -17.72 3.89 13.54
C VAL A 75 -17.60 5.40 13.50
N TRP A 76 -18.56 6.09 14.11
CA TRP A 76 -18.61 7.55 14.15
C TRP A 76 -18.09 8.11 15.46
N SER A 77 -17.31 9.18 15.36
CA SER A 77 -16.84 9.96 16.50
C SER A 77 -17.04 11.45 16.24
N GLU A 78 -17.30 12.20 17.30
CA GLU A 78 -17.44 13.66 17.27
C GLU A 78 -16.41 14.26 18.22
N PRO A 79 -15.12 14.29 17.83
CA PRO A 79 -14.08 14.84 18.69
C PRO A 79 -14.36 16.30 19.02
N THR A 80 -14.25 16.63 20.30
CA THR A 80 -14.26 18.01 20.78
C THR A 80 -12.81 18.50 20.84
N VAL A 81 -12.52 19.59 20.14
CA VAL A 81 -11.21 20.26 20.23
C VAL A 81 -11.28 21.25 21.38
N ALA A 82 -10.44 21.11 22.39
CA ALA A 82 -10.41 22.04 23.51
C ALA A 82 -9.95 23.42 23.03
N ALA A 83 -10.58 24.48 23.54
CA ALA A 83 -10.18 25.85 23.20
C ALA A 83 -8.73 26.10 23.65
N GLY A 84 -7.82 26.32 22.69
CA GLY A 84 -6.41 26.63 22.94
C GLY A 84 -5.40 25.54 22.58
N GLU A 85 -5.84 24.36 22.12
CA GLU A 85 -4.92 23.35 21.58
C GLU A 85 -4.33 23.79 20.23
N ALA A 86 -3.03 23.59 20.07
CA ALA A 86 -2.26 24.05 18.93
C ALA A 86 -2.85 23.55 17.60
N THR A 87 -3.54 24.43 16.90
CA THR A 87 -3.92 24.18 15.51
C THR A 87 -2.63 24.19 14.69
N MET A 88 -2.14 23.03 14.27
CA MET A 88 -1.20 23.02 13.15
C MET A 88 -1.84 23.80 12.00
N PRO A 89 -1.15 24.83 11.45
CA PRO A 89 -1.68 25.55 10.31
C PRO A 89 -1.91 24.54 9.18
N PHE A 90 -3.07 24.61 8.54
CA PHE A 90 -3.30 23.81 7.35
C PHE A 90 -2.37 24.33 6.27
N VAL A 91 -1.42 23.51 5.86
CA VAL A 91 -0.56 23.78 4.72
C VAL A 91 -1.08 22.90 3.59
N ARG A 92 -1.53 23.53 2.50
CA ARG A 92 -1.77 22.80 1.27
C ARG A 92 -0.39 22.42 0.70
N PRO A 93 -0.06 21.13 0.53
CA PRO A 93 1.15 20.77 -0.17
C PRO A 93 1.02 21.23 -1.62
N GLU A 94 1.82 22.22 -2.00
CA GLU A 94 1.96 22.62 -3.40
C GLU A 94 2.90 21.62 -4.10
N PRO A 95 2.54 21.14 -5.30
CA PRO A 95 3.42 20.28 -6.05
C PRO A 95 4.71 21.04 -6.38
N VAL A 96 5.86 20.40 -6.14
CA VAL A 96 7.18 20.98 -6.45
C VAL A 96 7.24 21.42 -7.91
N TYR A 97 6.69 20.59 -8.81
CA TYR A 97 6.53 20.89 -10.23
C TYR A 97 5.05 21.01 -10.58
N GLY A 98 4.64 22.21 -10.99
CA GLY A 98 3.31 22.52 -11.50
C GLY A 98 3.40 23.37 -12.77
N TYR A 99 2.27 23.94 -13.18
CA TYR A 99 2.21 24.80 -14.38
C TYR A 99 3.26 25.92 -14.38
N ALA A 100 3.47 26.58 -13.24
CA ALA A 100 4.41 27.70 -13.12
C ALA A 100 5.84 27.30 -12.74
N THR A 101 6.04 26.13 -12.11
CA THR A 101 7.33 25.70 -11.55
C THR A 101 7.96 24.53 -12.33
N GLY A 102 7.30 24.07 -13.39
CA GLY A 102 7.79 22.99 -14.23
C GLY A 102 9.10 23.36 -14.96
N PRO A 103 10.04 22.41 -15.09
CA PRO A 103 11.28 22.63 -15.82
C PRO A 103 11.01 22.82 -17.32
N ILE A 104 11.88 23.58 -17.98
CA ILE A 104 11.77 23.86 -19.42
C ILE A 104 11.70 22.54 -20.19
N GLY A 105 10.69 22.42 -21.06
CA GLY A 105 10.45 21.23 -21.88
C GLY A 105 10.07 19.97 -21.09
N GLY A 106 9.70 20.07 -19.81
CA GLY A 106 9.39 18.91 -18.98
C GLY A 106 10.62 18.03 -18.69
N THR A 107 11.81 18.62 -18.72
CA THR A 107 13.08 17.92 -18.46
C THR A 107 13.11 17.34 -17.04
N LEU A 108 13.72 16.17 -16.85
CA LEU A 108 13.92 15.57 -15.51
C LEU A 108 15.27 16.02 -14.96
N PRO A 109 15.31 16.96 -13.98
CA PRO A 109 16.57 17.49 -13.46
C PRO A 109 17.35 16.45 -12.65
N THR A 110 16.64 15.51 -12.02
CA THR A 110 17.22 14.39 -11.27
C THR A 110 16.90 13.07 -11.98
N PRO A 111 17.75 12.60 -12.92
CA PRO A 111 17.61 11.26 -13.45
C PRO A 111 17.82 10.20 -12.34
N GLY A 112 17.07 9.10 -12.40
CA GLY A 112 17.16 8.04 -11.38
C GLY A 112 16.41 8.32 -10.07
N ASN A 113 15.58 9.37 -10.00
CA ASN A 113 14.77 9.68 -8.82
C ASN A 113 13.72 8.62 -8.44
N SER A 114 13.55 7.56 -9.25
CA SER A 114 12.70 6.41 -8.92
C SER A 114 13.12 5.71 -7.63
N VAL A 115 14.38 5.86 -7.21
CA VAL A 115 14.87 5.40 -5.90
C VAL A 115 14.16 6.07 -4.73
N ASN A 116 13.60 7.28 -4.90
CA ASN A 116 12.84 7.97 -3.87
C ASN A 116 11.36 7.55 -3.85
N LYS A 117 10.93 6.68 -4.77
CA LYS A 117 9.55 6.25 -4.86
C LYS A 117 9.21 5.27 -3.74
N ASP A 118 8.12 5.56 -3.04
CA ASP A 118 7.46 4.61 -2.16
C ASP A 118 6.24 3.99 -2.85
N LEU A 119 6.25 2.66 -2.91
CA LEU A 119 5.25 1.81 -3.52
C LEU A 119 4.36 1.12 -2.47
N SER A 120 4.56 1.42 -1.19
CA SER A 120 3.80 0.87 -0.06
C SER A 120 2.29 0.98 -0.23
N ALA A 121 1.82 2.13 -0.73
CA ALA A 121 0.40 2.39 -0.99
C ALA A 121 -0.25 1.45 -2.03
N SER A 122 0.54 0.67 -2.78
CA SER A 122 0.03 -0.31 -3.76
C SER A 122 -0.35 -1.65 -3.13
N ARG A 123 0.05 -1.90 -1.88
CA ARG A 123 -0.24 -3.15 -1.17
C ARG A 123 -1.72 -3.28 -0.85
N GLN A 124 -2.17 -4.52 -0.73
CA GLN A 124 -3.56 -4.87 -0.44
C GLN A 124 -3.69 -5.57 0.92
N GLY A 125 -2.84 -5.19 1.89
CA GLY A 125 -2.83 -5.79 3.22
C GLY A 125 -2.05 -7.09 3.33
N TYR A 126 -1.30 -7.47 2.29
CA TYR A 126 -0.41 -8.63 2.31
C TYR A 126 0.95 -8.31 1.70
N LEU A 127 1.97 -8.99 2.20
CA LEU A 127 3.34 -8.86 1.72
C LEU A 127 4.10 -10.19 1.90
N PRO A 128 5.23 -10.39 1.18
CA PRO A 128 6.06 -11.57 1.36
C PRO A 128 7.00 -11.40 2.56
N GLN A 129 7.04 -12.36 3.48
CA GLN A 129 8.08 -12.46 4.52
C GLN A 129 9.24 -13.34 4.04
N PHE A 130 10.47 -12.88 4.22
CA PHE A 130 11.68 -13.62 3.87
C PHE A 130 12.24 -14.45 5.05
N LEU A 131 12.47 -15.74 4.80
CA LEU A 131 13.01 -16.72 5.74
C LEU A 131 14.40 -17.19 5.26
N ARG A 132 15.45 -16.59 5.84
CA ARG A 132 16.84 -16.81 5.41
C ARG A 132 17.32 -18.25 5.57
N ASP A 133 16.85 -18.94 6.60
CA ASP A 133 17.16 -20.34 6.91
C ASP A 133 16.72 -21.31 5.81
N LYS A 134 15.66 -20.98 5.07
CA LYS A 134 15.15 -21.77 3.94
C LYS A 134 15.69 -21.34 2.58
N CYS A 135 16.35 -20.18 2.50
CA CYS A 135 16.79 -19.60 1.23
C CYS A 135 18.04 -20.29 0.69
N ILE A 136 18.05 -20.54 -0.62
CA ILE A 136 19.18 -21.14 -1.36
C ILE A 136 19.86 -20.17 -2.35
N ASP A 137 19.57 -18.87 -2.26
CA ASP A 137 20.16 -17.81 -3.12
C ASP A 137 19.99 -18.04 -4.64
N CYS A 138 18.89 -18.70 -5.06
CA CYS A 138 18.67 -19.07 -6.48
C CYS A 138 18.21 -17.91 -7.39
N ALA A 139 17.94 -16.72 -6.84
CA ALA A 139 17.48 -15.52 -7.54
C ALA A 139 16.17 -15.63 -8.33
N GLN A 140 15.38 -16.70 -8.19
CA GLN A 140 14.07 -16.80 -8.86
C GLN A 140 13.10 -15.70 -8.41
N CYS A 141 13.16 -15.32 -7.12
CA CYS A 141 12.38 -14.22 -6.57
C CYS A 141 12.77 -12.86 -7.18
N GLU A 142 14.05 -12.62 -7.45
CA GLU A 142 14.56 -11.43 -8.15
C GLU A 142 13.97 -11.34 -9.55
N LEU A 143 14.09 -12.44 -10.32
CA LEU A 143 13.61 -12.50 -11.70
C LEU A 143 12.09 -12.31 -11.81
N ALA A 144 11.34 -12.79 -10.82
CA ALA A 144 9.88 -12.63 -10.78
C ALA A 144 9.43 -11.24 -10.28
N CYS A 145 10.31 -10.49 -9.61
CA CYS A 145 9.96 -9.22 -9.01
C CYS A 145 9.91 -8.11 -10.07
N PRO A 146 8.75 -7.47 -10.31
CA PRO A 146 8.65 -6.40 -11.29
C PRO A 146 9.27 -5.07 -10.82
N ASP A 147 9.64 -4.96 -9.55
CA ASP A 147 10.12 -3.72 -8.92
C ASP A 147 11.53 -3.86 -8.29
N PHE A 148 12.20 -5.00 -8.48
CA PHE A 148 13.57 -5.26 -7.98
C PHE A 148 13.75 -4.91 -6.49
N CYS A 149 12.80 -5.33 -5.66
CA CYS A 149 12.78 -4.98 -4.25
C CYS A 149 13.67 -5.87 -3.36
N PHE A 150 14.37 -6.87 -3.90
CA PHE A 150 15.25 -7.72 -3.09
C PHE A 150 16.65 -7.13 -2.98
N VAL A 151 17.24 -7.25 -1.79
CA VAL A 151 18.57 -6.72 -1.49
C VAL A 151 19.58 -7.85 -1.47
N TRP A 152 20.54 -7.78 -2.39
CA TRP A 152 21.63 -8.73 -2.55
C TRP A 152 22.95 -8.10 -2.14
N GLU A 153 23.80 -8.85 -1.44
CA GLU A 153 25.15 -8.43 -1.07
C GLU A 153 26.15 -9.54 -1.38
N GLU A 154 27.41 -9.18 -1.62
CA GLU A 154 28.49 -10.14 -1.75
C GLU A 154 28.68 -10.93 -0.45
N GLY A 155 28.96 -12.22 -0.58
CA GLY A 155 29.24 -13.10 0.54
C GLY A 155 29.96 -14.36 0.08
N THR A 156 29.99 -15.36 0.95
CA THR A 156 30.64 -16.64 0.66
C THR A 156 29.69 -17.80 0.90
N ASP A 157 29.75 -18.81 0.03
CA ASP A 157 29.04 -20.07 0.26
C ASP A 157 29.71 -20.89 1.38
N LYS A 158 29.10 -22.03 1.74
CA LYS A 158 29.65 -22.95 2.75
C LYS A 158 31.04 -23.51 2.42
N ARG A 159 31.51 -23.34 1.18
CA ARG A 159 32.81 -23.78 0.66
C ARG A 159 33.80 -22.62 0.52
N GLY A 160 33.44 -21.42 0.98
CA GLY A 160 34.28 -20.22 0.91
C GLY A 160 34.35 -19.57 -0.48
N ARG A 161 33.50 -19.96 -1.42
CA ARG A 161 33.47 -19.37 -2.77
C ARG A 161 32.65 -18.07 -2.75
N PRO A 162 33.08 -17.02 -3.46
CA PRO A 162 32.32 -15.79 -3.56
C PRO A 162 30.98 -16.04 -4.26
N VAL A 163 29.90 -15.57 -3.64
CA VAL A 163 28.52 -15.68 -4.15
C VAL A 163 27.72 -14.44 -3.77
N MET A 164 26.62 -14.20 -4.47
CA MET A 164 25.62 -13.22 -4.04
C MET A 164 24.68 -13.86 -3.01
N VAL A 165 24.46 -13.17 -1.90
CA VAL A 165 23.60 -13.63 -0.80
C VAL A 165 22.41 -12.70 -0.68
N LEU A 166 21.20 -13.27 -0.74
CA LEU A 166 19.97 -12.54 -0.50
C LEU A 166 19.86 -12.16 0.99
N LYS A 167 19.75 -10.86 1.25
CA LYS A 167 19.64 -10.30 2.61
C LYS A 167 18.21 -10.06 3.04
N GLY A 168 17.33 -9.69 2.11
CA GLY A 168 15.92 -9.46 2.41
C GLY A 168 15.24 -8.61 1.36
N ILE A 169 14.19 -7.91 1.79
CA ILE A 169 13.30 -7.13 0.93
C ILE A 169 13.29 -5.68 1.40
N ASP A 170 13.49 -4.74 0.47
CA ASP A 170 13.22 -3.33 0.69
C ASP A 170 11.73 -3.07 0.43
N TYR A 171 10.94 -3.08 1.51
CA TYR A 171 9.48 -2.92 1.43
C TYR A 171 9.02 -1.55 0.94
N GLN A 172 9.90 -0.55 0.83
CA GLN A 172 9.55 0.70 0.15
C GLN A 172 9.16 0.44 -1.31
N TYR A 173 9.82 -0.51 -1.97
CA TYR A 173 9.55 -0.83 -3.38
C TYR A 173 8.60 -2.01 -3.56
N CYS A 174 8.31 -2.75 -2.48
CA CYS A 174 7.44 -3.93 -2.56
C CYS A 174 5.96 -3.54 -2.66
N LYS A 175 5.32 -3.88 -3.77
CA LYS A 175 3.88 -3.72 -3.99
C LYS A 175 3.02 -4.83 -3.36
N GLY A 176 3.62 -5.83 -2.72
CA GLY A 176 2.88 -6.96 -2.16
C GLY A 176 2.16 -7.80 -3.23
N CYS A 177 2.74 -7.95 -4.43
CA CYS A 177 2.12 -8.71 -5.53
C CYS A 177 2.29 -10.23 -5.41
N LEU A 178 3.10 -10.69 -4.46
CA LEU A 178 3.32 -12.09 -4.06
C LEU A 178 3.84 -13.06 -5.14
N LYS A 179 4.16 -12.60 -6.35
CA LYS A 179 4.80 -13.44 -7.40
C LYS A 179 6.08 -14.14 -6.92
N CYS A 180 6.84 -13.48 -6.04
CA CYS A 180 8.06 -14.03 -5.47
C CYS A 180 7.80 -15.22 -4.52
N VAL A 181 6.63 -15.27 -3.88
CA VAL A 181 6.15 -16.41 -3.07
C VAL A 181 5.84 -17.58 -4.01
N GLU A 182 5.10 -17.33 -5.09
CA GLU A 182 4.69 -18.35 -6.06
C GLU A 182 5.87 -19.08 -6.72
N VAL A 183 6.96 -18.36 -7.01
CA VAL A 183 8.15 -18.94 -7.68
C VAL A 183 9.17 -19.52 -6.71
N CYS A 184 9.02 -19.36 -5.40
CA CYS A 184 10.04 -19.78 -4.45
C CYS A 184 10.08 -21.32 -4.33
N PRO A 185 11.16 -22.01 -4.74
CA PRO A 185 11.19 -23.47 -4.75
C PRO A 185 11.36 -24.10 -3.35
N THR A 186 11.68 -23.29 -2.33
CA THR A 186 11.98 -23.76 -0.97
C THR A 186 11.08 -23.14 0.09
N GLU A 187 10.04 -22.41 -0.32
CA GLU A 187 9.13 -21.71 0.61
C GLU A 187 9.86 -20.77 1.58
N ALA A 188 10.98 -20.19 1.13
CA ALA A 188 11.73 -19.16 1.84
C ALA A 188 11.04 -17.79 1.79
N LEU A 189 9.97 -17.67 1.01
CA LEU A 189 9.10 -16.52 0.95
C LEU A 189 7.69 -17.00 1.24
N ILE A 190 7.02 -16.42 2.22
CA ILE A 190 5.65 -16.77 2.60
C ILE A 190 4.77 -15.53 2.61
N THR A 191 3.48 -15.71 2.32
CA THR A 191 2.50 -14.62 2.42
C THR A 191 2.17 -14.36 3.88
N VAL A 192 2.26 -13.10 4.30
CA VAL A 192 1.79 -12.65 5.62
C VAL A 192 0.90 -11.42 5.46
N GLU A 193 0.05 -11.20 6.46
CA GLU A 193 -0.72 -9.96 6.59
C GLU A 193 0.21 -8.78 6.91
N GLU A 194 -0.02 -7.65 6.26
CA GLU A 194 0.69 -6.42 6.55
C GLU A 194 0.16 -5.81 7.85
N THR A 195 1.02 -5.78 8.87
CA THR A 195 0.71 -5.17 10.17
C THR A 195 1.64 -3.99 10.44
N ASP A 196 1.22 -3.11 11.33
CA ASP A 196 2.01 -1.95 11.73
C ASP A 196 3.38 -2.38 12.27
N GLY A 197 4.45 -1.76 11.78
CA GLY A 197 5.82 -2.06 12.19
C GLY A 197 6.48 -3.24 11.48
N PHE A 198 5.72 -4.12 10.83
CA PHE A 198 6.27 -5.34 10.20
C PHE A 198 7.39 -5.01 9.19
N THR A 199 7.13 -4.03 8.32
CA THR A 199 8.10 -3.67 7.25
C THR A 199 9.37 -3.03 7.79
N GLN A 200 9.30 -2.39 8.96
CA GLN A 200 10.44 -1.77 9.63
C GLN A 200 11.29 -2.83 10.32
N GLU A 201 10.66 -3.85 10.91
CA GLU A 201 11.36 -4.94 11.60
C GLU A 201 12.01 -5.94 10.65
N HIS A 202 11.32 -6.31 9.58
CA HIS A 202 11.77 -7.35 8.63
C HIS A 202 12.35 -6.78 7.33
N GLY A 203 12.34 -5.47 7.17
CA GLY A 203 12.81 -4.78 5.97
C GLY A 203 14.31 -4.65 5.93
N VAL A 204 14.85 -4.69 4.71
CA VAL A 204 16.26 -4.50 4.43
C VAL A 204 16.38 -3.41 3.40
N ALA A 205 16.89 -2.23 3.77
CA ALA A 205 17.02 -1.11 2.85
C ALA A 205 18.11 -1.38 1.80
N HIS A 206 17.89 -0.96 0.56
CA HIS A 206 18.95 -0.99 -0.47
C HIS A 206 20.17 -0.12 -0.10
N PHE A 207 21.34 -0.44 -0.67
CA PHE A 207 22.63 0.17 -0.28
C PHE A 207 22.69 1.68 -0.49
N TRP A 208 22.02 2.23 -1.51
CA TRP A 208 22.00 3.67 -1.79
C TRP A 208 21.31 4.47 -0.68
N LYS A 209 20.34 3.89 0.04
CA LYS A 209 19.74 4.52 1.22
C LYS A 209 20.68 4.50 2.42
N ARG A 210 21.41 3.40 2.63
CA ARG A 210 22.31 3.23 3.78
C ARG A 210 23.54 4.13 3.72
N ASN A 211 24.03 4.40 2.52
CA ASN A 211 25.25 5.18 2.31
C ASN A 211 25.00 6.69 2.23
N GLY A 212 23.79 7.16 2.54
CA GLY A 212 23.46 8.59 2.52
C GLY A 212 23.68 9.23 1.14
N VAL A 213 23.53 8.44 0.06
CA VAL A 213 23.58 9.00 -1.29
C VAL A 213 22.35 9.88 -1.42
N ALA A 214 22.56 11.19 -1.24
CA ALA A 214 21.53 12.19 -1.41
C ALA A 214 21.09 12.14 -2.87
N VAL A 215 19.96 11.49 -3.13
CA VAL A 215 19.31 11.52 -4.44
C VAL A 215 18.45 12.77 -4.44
N GLY A 216 19.13 13.92 -4.57
CA GLY A 216 18.54 15.26 -4.56
C GLY A 216 17.60 15.52 -5.72
#